data_AF-A0A853XH19-F1
#
_entry.id   AF-A0A853XH19-F1
#
_cell.length_a   1.000
_cell.length_b   1.000
_cell.length_c   1.000
_cell.angle_alpha   90.00
_cell.angle_beta   90.00
_cell.angle_gamma   90.00
#
_symmetry.space_group_name_H-M   'P 1'
#
loop_
_entity.id
_entity.type
_entity.pdbx_description
1 polymer ?
#
loop_
_entity_poly.entity_id
_entity_poly.type
_entity_poly.pdbx_seq_one_letter_code
_entity_poly.pdbx_strand_id
1 'polypeptide(L)'
;MLSNEARKFLLDMRLFLATKSVKESDMENFIEDAELHLIEGESDGKSVEEIFGSSPKEYANELVKVMERDRQETWKQIGFTVMNIVSFWIIASILIVNNGLLQMSLIQCVGYSLSLILVVIGPNFLLRKMTFVTSFTKTWFSMWFLVMIAPMFLMGVVTVLDVIYPTKMFTFTELQSYILAGGIFIITVAINIYFDGWFKNLYLIIPLSIMLLFKTFTSEDLVPMLFQIICLYGSLFILIFLEIMMKTNRREAIK
;
A
#
# COMPACT_ATOMS: atom_id res chain seq x y z
N MET A 1 28.73 15.52 -6.92
CA MET A 1 28.03 14.26 -6.57
C MET A 1 27.92 14.20 -5.07
N LEU A 2 26.73 14.00 -4.51
CA LEU A 2 26.51 13.99 -3.07
C LEU A 2 27.14 12.78 -2.38
N SER A 3 27.70 13.00 -1.19
CA SER A 3 28.22 11.95 -0.33
C SER A 3 27.14 10.97 0.13
N ASN A 4 27.57 9.80 0.63
CA ASN A 4 26.65 8.82 1.21
C ASN A 4 25.94 9.35 2.46
N GLU A 5 26.56 10.28 3.19
CA GLU A 5 25.99 10.90 4.38
C GLU A 5 24.84 11.85 4.01
N ALA A 6 25.07 12.72 3.02
CA ALA A 6 24.05 13.63 2.49
C ALA A 6 22.85 12.88 1.90
N ARG A 7 23.09 11.80 1.14
CA ARG A 7 21.99 10.94 0.63
C ARG A 7 21.17 10.31 1.74
N LYS A 8 21.84 9.84 2.80
CA LYS A 8 21.16 9.25 3.95
C LYS A 8 20.33 10.29 4.70
N PHE A 9 20.87 11.50 4.88
CA PHE A 9 20.14 12.61 5.46
C PHE A 9 18.87 12.94 4.66
N LEU A 10 18.96 13.10 3.33
CA LEU A 10 17.80 13.40 2.49
C LEU A 10 16.73 12.29 2.58
N LEU A 11 17.15 11.02 2.63
CA LEU A 11 16.24 9.89 2.78
C LEU A 11 15.54 9.88 4.15
N ASP A 12 16.30 10.11 5.23
CA ASP A 12 15.76 10.19 6.59
C ASP A 12 14.78 11.37 6.74
N MET A 13 15.11 12.52 6.14
CA MET A 13 14.25 13.71 6.10
C MET A 13 12.95 13.46 5.34
N ARG A 14 13.02 12.85 4.15
CA ARG A 14 11.83 12.52 3.35
C ARG A 14 10.90 11.59 4.12
N LEU A 15 11.46 10.55 4.75
CA LEU A 15 10.68 9.61 5.55
C LEU A 15 10.05 10.31 6.75
N PHE A 16 10.78 11.21 7.42
CA PHE A 16 10.25 12.00 8.52
C PHE A 16 9.09 12.90 8.14
N LEU A 17 9.23 13.70 7.07
CA LEU A 17 8.18 14.61 6.60
C LEU A 17 6.92 13.84 6.17
N ALA A 18 7.09 12.73 5.47
CA ALA A 18 5.99 11.84 5.10
C ALA A 18 5.22 11.33 6.33
N THR A 19 5.92 10.94 7.40
CA THR A 19 5.24 10.45 8.63
C THR A 19 4.43 11.52 9.34
N LYS A 20 4.81 12.79 9.18
CA LYS A 20 4.11 13.95 9.75
C LYS A 20 2.93 14.42 8.89
N SER A 21 2.66 13.72 7.78
CA SER A 21 1.62 14.06 6.81
C SER A 21 1.79 15.47 6.26
N VAL A 22 3.04 15.88 6.03
CA VAL A 22 3.36 17.08 5.25
C VAL A 22 2.95 16.83 3.80
N LYS A 23 2.42 17.86 3.15
CA LYS A 23 2.00 17.80 1.74
C LYS A 23 3.17 17.40 0.84
N GLU A 24 2.92 16.54 -0.14
CA GLU A 24 3.98 16.01 -1.03
C GLU A 24 4.71 17.11 -1.79
N SER A 25 4.01 18.15 -2.25
CA SER A 25 4.63 19.30 -2.93
C SER A 25 5.63 20.03 -2.04
N ASP A 26 5.26 20.26 -0.77
CA ASP A 26 6.07 21.02 0.17
C ASP A 26 7.26 20.18 0.64
N MET A 27 7.05 18.87 0.78
CA MET A 27 8.12 17.91 1.03
C MET A 27 9.13 17.89 -0.12
N GLU A 28 8.68 17.78 -1.37
CA GLU A 28 9.59 17.72 -2.52
C GLU A 28 10.37 19.03 -2.69
N ASN A 29 9.69 20.17 -2.60
CA ASN A 29 10.34 21.48 -2.66
C ASN A 29 11.42 21.61 -1.57
N PHE A 30 11.13 21.16 -0.35
CA PHE A 30 12.09 21.18 0.74
C PHE A 30 13.28 20.22 0.51
N ILE A 31 13.02 19.01 -0.02
CA ILE A 31 14.08 18.04 -0.30
C ILE A 31 14.98 18.52 -1.45
N GLU A 32 14.41 19.13 -2.49
CA GLU A 32 15.17 19.72 -3.59
C GLU A 32 16.04 20.90 -3.11
N ASP A 33 15.49 21.77 -2.26
CA ASP A 33 16.24 22.89 -1.65
C ASP A 33 17.37 22.38 -0.73
N ALA A 34 17.07 21.38 0.11
CA ALA A 34 18.09 20.74 0.95
C ALA A 34 19.17 20.03 0.11
N GLU A 35 18.80 19.43 -1.02
CA GLU A 35 19.76 18.81 -1.94
C GLU A 35 20.73 19.85 -2.52
N LEU A 36 20.23 21.02 -2.94
CA LEU A 36 21.05 22.12 -3.43
C LEU A 36 22.02 22.62 -2.35
N HIS A 37 21.53 22.84 -1.12
CA HIS A 37 22.37 23.26 0.00
C HIS A 37 23.46 22.23 0.36
N LEU A 38 23.17 20.93 0.22
CA LEU A 38 24.18 19.87 0.42
C LEU A 38 25.21 19.87 -0.70
N ILE A 39 24.80 20.08 -1.97
CA ILE A 39 25.74 20.16 -3.10
C ILE A 39 26.70 21.34 -2.91
N GLU A 40 26.18 22.51 -2.53
CA GLU A 40 26.99 23.72 -2.27
C GLU A 40 27.90 23.53 -1.05
N GLY A 41 27.36 23.09 0.09
CA GLY A 41 28.14 22.93 1.32
C GLY A 41 29.21 21.85 1.22
N GLU A 42 28.93 20.71 0.60
CA GLU A 42 29.95 19.68 0.37
C GLU A 42 31.03 20.14 -0.61
N SER A 43 30.69 21.00 -1.58
CA SER A 43 31.70 21.59 -2.48
C SER A 43 32.66 22.54 -1.75
N ASP A 44 32.20 23.16 -0.66
CA ASP A 44 33.01 23.95 0.28
C ASP A 44 33.75 23.11 1.33
N GLY A 45 33.60 21.77 1.29
CA GLY A 45 34.22 20.84 2.25
C GLY A 45 33.50 20.74 3.60
N LYS A 46 32.27 21.26 3.71
CA LYS A 46 31.47 21.19 4.95
C LYS A 46 30.78 19.83 5.10
N SER A 47 30.63 19.37 6.34
CA SER A 47 29.86 18.16 6.64
C SER A 47 28.35 18.46 6.69
N VAL A 48 27.51 17.41 6.63
CA VAL A 48 26.05 17.53 6.78
C VAL A 48 25.68 18.20 8.12
N GLU A 49 26.41 17.87 9.19
CA GLU A 49 26.24 18.45 10.52
C GLU A 49 26.59 19.94 10.57
N GLU A 50 27.55 20.39 9.76
CA GLU A 50 27.91 21.82 9.67
C GLU A 50 26.90 22.63 8.86
N ILE A 51 26.21 21.99 7.91
CA ILE A 51 25.20 22.63 7.05
C ILE A 51 23.84 22.71 7.76
N PHE A 52 23.40 21.62 8.40
CA PHE A 52 22.04 21.50 8.99
C PHE A 52 22.03 21.40 10.53
N GLY A 53 23.20 21.46 11.17
CA GLY A 53 23.36 21.32 12.61
C GLY A 53 23.48 19.87 13.07
N SER A 54 23.90 19.70 14.33
CA SER A 54 24.17 18.40 14.96
C SER A 54 22.92 17.53 15.21
N SER A 55 21.72 18.03 14.94
CA SER A 55 20.46 17.31 15.10
C SER A 55 19.51 17.55 13.92
N PRO A 56 19.65 16.76 12.84
CA PRO A 56 18.69 16.72 11.71
C PRO A 56 17.23 16.62 12.14
N LYS A 57 16.96 15.94 13.25
CA LYS A 57 15.62 15.75 13.82
C LYS A 57 15.01 17.01 14.42
N GLU A 58 15.81 17.84 15.08
CA GLU A 58 15.32 19.12 15.63
C GLU A 58 15.05 20.11 14.50
N TYR A 59 15.95 20.20 13.52
CA TYR A 59 15.75 20.97 12.31
C TYR A 59 14.44 20.59 11.61
N ALA A 60 14.23 19.29 11.37
CA ALA A 60 13.02 18.78 10.75
C ALA A 60 11.75 19.07 11.58
N ASN A 61 11.81 18.95 12.90
CA ASN A 61 10.65 19.21 13.76
C ASN A 61 10.22 20.67 13.73
N GLU A 62 11.15 21.62 13.68
CA GLU A 62 10.82 23.04 13.54
C GLU A 62 10.19 23.33 12.18
N LEU A 63 10.73 22.75 11.10
CA LEU A 63 10.16 22.86 9.76
C LEU A 63 8.74 22.30 9.65
N VAL A 64 8.47 21.15 10.26
CA VAL A 64 7.12 20.54 10.25
C VAL A 64 6.06 21.39 10.98
N LYS A 65 6.45 22.31 11.86
CA LYS A 65 5.49 23.22 12.52
C LYS A 65 4.95 24.29 11.57
N VAL A 66 5.74 24.69 10.56
CA VAL A 66 5.38 25.74 9.61
C VAL A 66 4.84 25.20 8.28
N MET A 67 5.08 23.92 7.98
CA MET A 67 4.58 23.26 6.77
C MET A 67 3.10 22.91 6.84
N GLU A 68 2.41 23.02 5.71
CA GLU A 68 0.99 22.66 5.60
C GLU A 68 0.82 21.13 5.70
N ARG A 69 -0.15 20.69 6.51
CA ARG A 69 -0.42 19.26 6.70
C ARG A 69 -1.59 18.83 5.85
N ASP A 70 -1.37 17.92 4.92
CA ASP A 70 -2.44 17.38 4.09
C ASP A 70 -3.10 16.13 4.70
N ARG A 71 -3.83 16.37 5.80
CA ARG A 71 -4.64 15.31 6.41
C ARG A 71 -5.76 14.84 5.48
N GLN A 72 -6.29 15.73 4.64
CA GLN A 72 -7.43 15.41 3.79
C GLN A 72 -7.03 14.44 2.67
N GLU A 73 -5.89 14.68 2.02
CA GLU A 73 -5.30 13.80 1.02
C GLU A 73 -4.93 12.44 1.61
N THR A 74 -4.37 12.40 2.82
CA THR A 74 -4.07 11.15 3.53
C THR A 74 -5.33 10.29 3.72
N TRP A 75 -6.44 10.89 4.16
CA TRP A 75 -7.71 10.17 4.33
C TRP A 75 -8.34 9.73 3.00
N LYS A 76 -8.21 10.54 1.93
CA LYS A 76 -8.65 10.16 0.58
C LYS A 76 -7.88 8.93 0.09
N GLN A 77 -6.55 8.91 0.24
CA GLN A 77 -5.72 7.77 -0.14
C GLN A 77 -6.08 6.51 0.64
N ILE A 78 -6.27 6.61 1.96
CA ILE A 78 -6.73 5.47 2.79
C ILE A 78 -8.08 4.94 2.30
N GLY A 79 -9.06 5.82 2.08
CA GLY A 79 -10.38 5.44 1.59
C GLY A 79 -10.31 4.75 0.22
N PHE A 80 -9.47 5.26 -0.67
CA PHE A 80 -9.24 4.70 -2.00
C PHE A 80 -8.60 3.31 -1.95
N THR A 81 -7.61 3.10 -1.08
CA THR A 81 -6.99 1.79 -0.86
C THR A 81 -8.01 0.79 -0.28
N VAL A 82 -8.76 1.18 0.74
CA VAL A 82 -9.81 0.33 1.35
C VAL A 82 -10.84 -0.08 0.31
N MET A 83 -11.32 0.88 -0.49
CA MET A 83 -12.27 0.61 -1.58
C MET A 83 -11.71 -0.44 -2.56
N ASN A 84 -10.48 -0.26 -3.06
CA ASN A 84 -9.90 -1.19 -4.03
C ASN A 84 -9.74 -2.61 -3.45
N ILE A 85 -9.31 -2.74 -2.19
CA ILE A 85 -9.17 -4.05 -1.53
C ILE A 85 -10.53 -4.73 -1.36
N VAL A 86 -11.53 -3.99 -0.86
CA VAL A 86 -12.88 -4.51 -0.64
C VAL A 86 -13.53 -4.90 -1.97
N SER A 87 -13.40 -4.06 -3.00
CA SER A 87 -13.92 -4.34 -4.34
C SER A 87 -13.30 -5.61 -4.93
N PHE A 88 -11.98 -5.74 -4.89
CA PHE A 88 -11.29 -6.95 -5.33
C PHE A 88 -11.81 -8.18 -4.60
N TRP A 89 -11.92 -8.10 -3.27
CA TRP A 89 -12.33 -9.22 -2.44
C TRP A 89 -13.77 -9.67 -2.70
N ILE A 90 -14.72 -8.73 -2.78
CA ILE A 90 -16.12 -9.05 -3.10
C ILE A 90 -16.24 -9.68 -4.49
N ILE A 91 -15.60 -9.07 -5.50
CA ILE A 91 -15.66 -9.59 -6.88
C ILE A 91 -15.02 -10.98 -6.95
N ALA A 92 -13.86 -11.18 -6.33
CA ALA A 92 -13.19 -12.47 -6.30
C ALA A 92 -14.02 -13.54 -5.56
N SER A 93 -14.66 -13.17 -4.44
CA SER A 93 -15.51 -14.11 -3.69
C SER A 93 -16.69 -14.62 -4.50
N ILE A 94 -17.33 -13.76 -5.30
CA ILE A 94 -18.49 -14.10 -6.11
C ILE A 94 -18.06 -14.89 -7.35
N LEU A 95 -17.09 -14.37 -8.11
CA LEU A 95 -16.72 -14.97 -9.40
C LEU A 95 -15.93 -16.27 -9.25
N ILE A 96 -15.05 -16.36 -8.24
CA ILE A 96 -14.05 -17.42 -8.15
C ILE A 96 -14.34 -18.37 -7.00
N VAL A 97 -14.55 -17.86 -5.78
CA VAL A 97 -14.56 -18.69 -4.57
C VAL A 97 -15.90 -19.43 -4.39
N ASN A 98 -17.01 -18.71 -4.46
CA ASN A 98 -18.32 -19.24 -4.08
C ASN A 98 -19.23 -19.55 -5.28
N ASN A 99 -18.65 -19.75 -6.48
CA ASN A 99 -19.36 -20.14 -7.70
C ASN A 99 -20.63 -19.31 -8.00
N GLY A 100 -20.54 -17.99 -7.84
CA GLY A 100 -21.63 -17.06 -8.15
C GLY A 100 -22.51 -16.67 -6.98
N LEU A 101 -22.34 -17.26 -5.79
CA LEU A 101 -23.14 -16.95 -4.60
C LEU A 101 -22.32 -16.14 -3.59
N LEU A 102 -22.69 -14.90 -3.29
CA LEU A 102 -22.09 -14.22 -2.15
C LEU A 102 -22.60 -14.86 -0.86
N GLN A 103 -21.71 -15.59 -0.18
CA GLN A 103 -21.96 -16.17 1.13
C GLN A 103 -20.93 -15.64 2.11
N MET A 104 -21.40 -15.02 3.19
CA MET A 104 -20.54 -14.53 4.26
C MET A 104 -21.13 -14.83 5.63
N SER A 105 -20.27 -15.31 6.52
CA SER A 105 -20.61 -15.51 7.92
C SER A 105 -20.36 -14.24 8.75
N LEU A 106 -20.94 -14.17 9.94
CA LEU A 106 -20.67 -13.06 10.87
C LEU A 106 -19.19 -13.06 11.32
N ILE A 107 -18.60 -14.23 11.51
CA ILE A 107 -17.20 -14.40 11.90
C ILE A 107 -16.29 -13.90 10.79
N GLN A 108 -16.58 -14.26 9.54
CA GLN A 108 -15.84 -13.78 8.36
C GLN A 108 -15.94 -12.25 8.23
N CYS A 109 -17.14 -11.68 8.36
CA CYS A 109 -17.33 -10.23 8.31
C CYS A 109 -16.47 -9.48 9.34
N VAL A 110 -16.49 -9.91 10.60
CA VAL A 110 -15.70 -9.27 11.67
C VAL A 110 -14.20 -9.51 11.47
N GLY A 111 -13.83 -10.76 11.18
CA GLY A 111 -12.46 -11.19 11.01
C GLY A 111 -11.75 -10.47 9.87
N TYR A 112 -12.38 -10.41 8.68
CA TYR A 112 -11.81 -9.71 7.53
C TYR A 112 -11.74 -8.20 7.76
N SER A 113 -12.74 -7.61 8.44
CA SER A 113 -12.68 -6.19 8.81
C SER A 113 -11.48 -5.87 9.71
N LEU A 114 -11.20 -6.73 10.70
CA LEU A 114 -10.03 -6.57 11.56
C LEU A 114 -8.71 -6.72 10.78
N SER A 115 -8.63 -7.70 9.87
CA SER A 115 -7.46 -7.87 9.01
C SER A 115 -7.21 -6.66 8.12
N LEU A 116 -8.27 -6.06 7.55
CA LEU A 116 -8.16 -4.83 6.74
C LEU A 116 -7.65 -3.65 7.56
N ILE A 117 -8.17 -3.46 8.77
CA ILE A 117 -7.71 -2.41 9.69
C ILE A 117 -6.21 -2.59 9.97
N LEU A 118 -5.76 -3.82 10.21
CA LEU A 118 -4.36 -4.10 10.51
C LEU A 118 -3.43 -3.81 9.32
N VAL A 119 -3.83 -4.20 8.10
CA VAL A 119 -3.07 -3.92 6.87
C VAL A 119 -2.96 -2.42 6.58
N VAL A 120 -4.04 -1.66 6.80
CA VAL A 120 -4.08 -0.23 6.47
C VAL A 120 -3.43 0.63 7.57
N ILE A 121 -3.69 0.34 8.85
CA ILE A 121 -3.22 1.16 9.96
C ILE A 121 -1.83 0.74 10.43
N GLY A 122 -1.53 -0.56 10.44
CA GLY A 122 -0.28 -1.11 10.98
C GLY A 122 0.98 -0.47 10.40
N PRO A 123 1.14 -0.39 9.07
CA PRO A 123 2.31 0.22 8.44
C PRO A 123 2.43 1.71 8.75
N ASN A 124 1.31 2.44 8.67
CA ASN A 124 1.25 3.87 8.95
C ASN A 124 1.63 4.19 10.41
N PHE A 125 1.20 3.37 11.36
CA PHE A 125 1.54 3.52 12.77
C PHE A 125 3.02 3.21 13.05
N LEU A 126 3.55 2.14 12.46
CA LEU A 126 4.96 1.80 12.61
C LEU A 126 5.88 2.86 11.99
N LEU A 127 5.58 3.32 10.77
CA LEU A 127 6.39 4.34 10.09
C LEU A 127 6.52 5.58 10.97
N ARG A 128 5.41 6.05 11.58
CA ARG A 128 5.42 7.22 12.48
C ARG A 128 6.32 7.06 13.70
N LYS A 129 6.44 5.85 14.25
CA LYS A 129 7.25 5.58 15.45
C LYS A 129 8.74 5.43 15.13
N MET A 130 9.10 5.22 13.86
CA MET A 130 10.43 4.78 13.43
C MET A 130 11.29 5.87 12.81
N THR A 131 10.81 7.12 12.79
CA THR A 131 11.61 8.26 12.32
C THR A 131 12.88 8.41 13.14
N PHE A 132 14.03 8.28 12.47
CA PHE A 132 15.39 8.36 13.01
C PHE A 132 15.96 7.12 13.74
N VAL A 133 15.39 5.91 13.57
CA VAL A 133 16.00 4.68 14.12
C VAL A 133 16.95 4.04 13.10
N THR A 134 18.24 4.04 13.43
CA THR A 134 19.39 3.63 12.59
C THR A 134 19.45 2.15 12.17
N SER A 135 18.54 1.29 12.64
CA SER A 135 18.56 -0.15 12.34
C SER A 135 17.58 -0.50 11.21
N PHE A 136 18.04 -0.35 9.96
CA PHE A 136 17.27 -0.71 8.76
C PHE A 136 16.77 -2.17 8.77
N THR A 137 17.51 -3.11 9.39
CA THR A 137 17.19 -4.54 9.30
C THR A 137 16.06 -5.02 10.22
N LYS A 138 15.99 -4.55 11.47
CA LYS A 138 14.95 -4.97 12.42
C LYS A 138 13.59 -4.34 12.13
N THR A 139 13.59 -3.10 11.64
CA THR A 139 12.38 -2.34 11.32
C THR A 139 11.72 -2.85 10.05
N TRP A 140 12.52 -3.18 9.03
CA TRP A 140 12.02 -3.77 7.79
C TRP A 140 11.34 -5.12 8.07
N PHE A 141 11.97 -5.99 8.87
CA PHE A 141 11.38 -7.27 9.25
C PHE A 141 10.06 -7.10 10.04
N SER A 142 9.99 -6.12 10.95
CA SER A 142 8.76 -5.80 11.69
C SER A 142 7.64 -5.27 10.79
N MET A 143 7.96 -4.49 9.76
CA MET A 143 6.98 -4.00 8.78
C MET A 143 6.45 -5.14 7.91
N TRP A 144 7.34 -6.01 7.41
CA TRP A 144 6.94 -7.19 6.64
C TRP A 144 6.07 -8.15 7.45
N PHE A 145 6.38 -8.35 8.74
CA PHE A 145 5.55 -9.15 9.63
C PHE A 145 4.13 -8.59 9.76
N LEU A 146 3.98 -7.27 9.94
CA LEU A 146 2.67 -6.64 10.11
C LEU A 146 1.86 -6.51 8.82
N VAL A 147 2.52 -6.34 7.67
CA VAL A 147 1.83 -6.22 6.38
C VAL A 147 1.38 -7.57 5.83
N MET A 148 2.17 -8.63 6.05
CA MET A 148 1.93 -9.92 5.41
C MET A 148 1.59 -11.03 6.40
N ILE A 149 2.46 -11.27 7.39
CA ILE A 149 2.33 -12.45 8.25
C ILE A 149 1.13 -12.33 9.19
N ALA A 150 0.98 -11.20 9.87
CA ALA A 150 -0.10 -11.00 10.84
C ALA A 150 -1.51 -11.03 10.20
N PRO A 151 -1.77 -10.36 9.05
CA PRO A 151 -3.05 -10.47 8.35
C PRO A 151 -3.33 -11.88 7.82
N MET A 152 -2.33 -12.58 7.27
CA MET A 152 -2.50 -13.96 6.80
C MET A 152 -2.82 -14.90 7.97
N PHE A 153 -2.14 -14.75 9.10
CA PHE A 153 -2.42 -15.53 10.30
C PHE A 153 -3.84 -15.26 10.82
N LEU A 154 -4.25 -14.00 10.90
CA LEU A 154 -5.62 -13.63 11.28
C LEU A 154 -6.65 -14.24 10.33
N MET A 155 -6.42 -14.19 9.01
CA MET A 155 -7.31 -14.83 8.05
C MET A 155 -7.40 -16.35 8.28
N GLY A 156 -6.27 -17.03 8.54
CA GLY A 156 -6.27 -18.46 8.87
C GLY A 156 -7.00 -18.80 10.17
N VAL A 157 -6.89 -17.97 11.20
CA VAL A 157 -7.65 -18.13 12.45
C VAL A 157 -9.14 -17.95 12.19
N VAL A 158 -9.52 -16.95 11.39
CA VAL A 158 -10.93 -16.66 11.05
C VAL A 158 -11.56 -17.83 10.29
N THR A 159 -10.87 -18.41 9.31
CA THR A 159 -11.40 -19.57 8.57
C THR A 159 -11.57 -20.80 9.45
N VAL A 160 -10.61 -21.08 10.34
CA VAL A 160 -10.74 -22.19 11.30
C VAL A 160 -11.89 -21.96 12.29
N LEU A 161 -12.03 -20.74 12.83
CA LEU A 161 -13.12 -20.40 13.73
C LEU A 161 -14.49 -20.50 13.06
N ASP A 162 -14.59 -20.10 11.80
CA ASP A 162 -15.82 -20.18 11.02
C ASP A 162 -16.28 -21.64 10.79
N VAL A 163 -15.33 -22.55 10.58
CA VAL A 163 -15.60 -23.99 10.48
C VAL A 163 -16.07 -24.57 11.82
N ILE A 164 -15.47 -24.15 12.94
CA ILE A 164 -15.81 -24.66 14.28
C ILE A 164 -17.15 -24.10 14.77
N TYR A 165 -17.44 -22.83 14.48
CA TYR A 165 -18.63 -22.12 14.93
C TYR A 165 -19.44 -21.62 13.73
N PRO A 166 -20.22 -22.49 13.06
CA PRO A 166 -21.04 -22.08 11.92
C PRO A 166 -22.06 -21.04 12.36
N THR A 167 -21.84 -19.78 11.98
CA THR A 167 -22.76 -18.67 12.24
C THR A 167 -23.74 -18.49 11.09
N LYS A 168 -24.77 -17.67 11.29
CA LYS A 168 -25.75 -17.38 10.24
C LYS A 168 -25.03 -16.82 9.00
N MET A 169 -25.21 -17.49 7.87
CA MET A 169 -24.69 -17.08 6.58
C MET A 169 -25.65 -16.08 5.95
N PHE A 170 -25.13 -14.92 5.54
CA PHE A 170 -25.83 -14.04 4.61
C PHE A 170 -25.64 -14.61 3.21
N THR A 171 -26.70 -15.15 2.63
CA THR A 171 -26.70 -15.67 1.26
C THR A 171 -27.47 -14.75 0.34
N PHE A 172 -26.83 -14.32 -0.72
CA PHE A 172 -27.49 -13.61 -1.82
C PHE A 172 -27.91 -14.61 -2.89
N THR A 173 -28.95 -14.28 -3.66
CA THR A 173 -29.24 -15.05 -4.87
C THR A 173 -28.13 -14.83 -5.90
N GLU A 174 -27.94 -15.78 -6.80
CA GLU A 174 -26.89 -15.74 -7.81
C GLU A 174 -27.00 -14.47 -8.68
N LEU A 175 -28.21 -14.15 -9.14
CA LEU A 175 -28.47 -12.94 -9.92
C LEU A 175 -28.14 -11.66 -9.14
N GLN A 176 -28.51 -11.58 -7.85
CA GLN A 176 -28.17 -10.43 -7.00
C GLN A 176 -26.66 -10.30 -6.80
N SER A 177 -25.96 -11.42 -6.65
CA SER A 177 -24.51 -11.46 -6.45
C SER A 177 -23.77 -10.94 -7.69
N TYR A 178 -24.14 -11.39 -8.89
CA TYR A 178 -23.52 -10.90 -10.13
C TYR A 178 -23.83 -9.42 -10.40
N ILE A 179 -25.05 -8.95 -10.13
CA ILE A 179 -25.40 -7.53 -10.24
C ILE A 179 -24.54 -6.70 -9.28
N LEU A 180 -24.36 -7.16 -8.04
CA LEU A 180 -23.52 -6.50 -7.05
C LEU A 180 -22.06 -6.47 -7.49
N ALA A 181 -21.50 -7.59 -7.94
CA ALA A 181 -20.12 -7.67 -8.43
C ALA A 181 -19.88 -6.74 -9.63
N GLY A 182 -20.79 -6.74 -10.62
CA GLY A 182 -20.71 -5.86 -11.78
C GLY A 182 -20.82 -4.38 -11.41
N GLY A 183 -21.75 -4.04 -10.51
CA GLY A 183 -21.92 -2.67 -10.01
C GLY A 183 -20.68 -2.17 -9.29
N ILE A 184 -20.13 -2.96 -8.36
CA ILE A 184 -18.90 -2.63 -7.63
C ILE A 184 -17.71 -2.49 -8.59
N PHE A 185 -17.60 -3.37 -9.59
CA PHE A 185 -16.53 -3.27 -10.60
C PHE A 185 -16.60 -1.96 -11.38
N ILE A 186 -17.77 -1.61 -11.91
CA ILE A 186 -17.96 -0.37 -12.70
C ILE A 186 -17.66 0.86 -11.84
N ILE A 187 -18.19 0.91 -10.61
CA ILE A 187 -17.97 2.02 -9.68
C ILE A 187 -16.48 2.15 -9.36
N THR A 188 -15.80 1.04 -9.06
CA THR A 188 -14.37 1.04 -8.73
C THR A 188 -13.54 1.53 -9.92
N VAL A 189 -13.86 1.07 -11.13
CA VAL A 189 -13.17 1.51 -12.35
C VAL A 189 -13.37 3.01 -12.59
N ALA A 190 -14.60 3.51 -12.44
CA ALA A 190 -14.90 4.93 -12.61
C ALA A 190 -14.14 5.80 -11.59
N ILE A 191 -14.13 5.40 -10.32
CA ILE A 191 -13.43 6.11 -9.25
C ILE A 191 -11.91 6.09 -9.49
N ASN A 192 -11.35 4.93 -9.87
CA ASN A 192 -9.93 4.81 -10.18
C ASN A 192 -9.50 5.73 -11.34
N ILE A 193 -10.31 5.81 -12.41
CA ILE A 193 -10.05 6.74 -13.52
C ILE A 193 -10.09 8.19 -13.06
N TYR A 194 -11.05 8.54 -12.20
CA TYR A 194 -11.22 9.91 -11.71
C TYR A 194 -10.08 10.39 -10.80
N PHE A 195 -9.60 9.55 -9.88
CA PHE A 195 -8.60 9.96 -8.88
C PHE A 195 -7.15 9.81 -9.36
N ASP A 196 -6.78 8.66 -9.91
CA ASP A 196 -5.36 8.31 -10.18
C ASP A 196 -5.11 7.91 -11.64
N GLY A 197 -6.15 7.96 -12.48
CA GLY A 197 -6.09 7.62 -13.90
C GLY A 197 -6.23 6.13 -14.21
N TRP A 198 -6.24 5.80 -15.50
CA TRP A 198 -6.61 4.45 -15.98
C TRP A 198 -5.69 3.34 -15.48
N PHE A 199 -4.40 3.62 -15.24
CA PHE A 199 -3.40 2.62 -14.89
C PHE A 199 -3.71 1.91 -13.58
N LYS A 200 -4.35 2.59 -12.61
CA LYS A 200 -4.71 1.97 -11.33
C LYS A 200 -5.70 0.82 -11.47
N ASN A 201 -6.49 0.80 -12.54
CA ASN A 201 -7.40 -0.33 -12.81
C ASN A 201 -6.67 -1.64 -13.06
N LEU A 202 -5.40 -1.60 -13.48
CA LEU A 202 -4.62 -2.82 -13.70
C LEU A 202 -4.41 -3.60 -12.40
N TYR A 203 -4.31 -2.93 -11.25
CA TYR A 203 -4.21 -3.58 -9.94
C TYR A 203 -5.48 -4.37 -9.56
N LEU A 204 -6.63 -4.04 -10.16
CA LEU A 204 -7.87 -4.79 -10.00
C LEU A 204 -8.00 -5.87 -11.09
N ILE A 205 -7.81 -5.49 -12.36
CA ILE A 205 -8.09 -6.33 -13.53
C ILE A 205 -7.11 -7.49 -13.66
N ILE A 206 -5.80 -7.24 -13.52
CA ILE A 206 -4.79 -8.28 -13.76
C ILE A 206 -4.88 -9.41 -12.72
N PRO A 207 -4.92 -9.14 -11.40
CA PRO A 207 -5.06 -10.21 -10.41
C PRO A 207 -6.37 -11.00 -10.58
N LEU A 208 -7.50 -10.33 -10.86
CA LEU A 208 -8.78 -11.01 -11.11
C LEU A 208 -8.70 -11.90 -12.36
N SER A 209 -8.06 -11.43 -13.43
CA SER A 209 -7.89 -12.19 -14.66
C SER A 209 -7.04 -13.44 -14.44
N ILE A 210 -5.93 -13.31 -13.68
CA ILE A 210 -5.10 -14.46 -13.28
C ILE A 210 -5.93 -15.46 -12.48
N MET A 211 -6.69 -15.00 -11.47
CA MET A 211 -7.52 -15.91 -10.68
C MET A 211 -8.60 -16.61 -11.52
N LEU A 212 -9.22 -15.92 -12.48
CA LEU A 212 -10.21 -16.50 -13.39
C LEU A 212 -9.60 -17.54 -14.33
N LEU A 213 -8.43 -17.24 -14.91
CA LEU A 213 -7.70 -18.20 -15.75
C LEU A 213 -7.41 -19.46 -14.93
N PHE A 214 -6.81 -19.32 -13.75
CA PHE A 214 -6.47 -20.46 -12.92
C PHE A 214 -7.68 -21.20 -12.37
N LYS A 215 -8.83 -20.56 -12.17
CA LYS A 215 -10.08 -21.26 -11.80
C LYS A 215 -10.40 -22.43 -12.75
N THR A 216 -10.07 -22.29 -14.04
CA THR A 216 -10.29 -23.35 -15.04
C THR A 216 -9.20 -24.43 -15.07
N PHE A 217 -8.02 -24.16 -14.50
CA PHE A 217 -6.86 -25.06 -14.54
C PHE A 217 -6.53 -25.71 -13.19
N THR A 218 -6.99 -25.15 -12.07
CA THR A 218 -6.65 -25.63 -10.73
C THR A 218 -7.40 -26.93 -10.45
N SER A 219 -6.72 -28.06 -10.68
CA SER A 219 -6.99 -29.34 -10.02
C SER A 219 -6.66 -29.25 -8.53
N GLU A 220 -7.05 -30.23 -7.71
CA GLU A 220 -6.66 -30.35 -6.29
C GLU A 220 -5.13 -30.46 -6.06
N ASP A 221 -4.32 -30.33 -7.12
CA ASP A 221 -2.88 -30.43 -7.09
C ASP A 221 -2.23 -29.15 -6.53
N LEU A 222 -1.20 -29.36 -5.71
CA LEU A 222 -0.40 -28.29 -5.09
C LEU A 222 0.35 -27.41 -6.10
N VAL A 223 0.76 -27.97 -7.25
CA VAL A 223 1.63 -27.28 -8.21
C VAL A 223 0.91 -26.11 -8.92
N PRO A 224 -0.30 -26.30 -9.52
CA PRO A 224 -1.07 -25.19 -10.06
C PRO A 224 -1.38 -24.09 -9.04
N MET A 225 -1.67 -24.46 -7.79
CA MET A 225 -1.95 -23.50 -6.71
C MET A 225 -0.72 -22.63 -6.37
N LEU A 226 0.45 -23.25 -6.21
CA LEU A 226 1.69 -22.50 -5.97
C LEU A 226 2.06 -21.61 -7.17
N PHE A 227 1.85 -22.10 -8.39
CA PHE A 227 2.09 -21.32 -9.60
C PHE A 227 1.15 -20.11 -9.70
N GLN A 228 -0.13 -20.27 -9.36
CA GLN A 228 -1.09 -19.16 -9.29
C GLN A 228 -0.61 -18.07 -8.32
N ILE A 229 -0.14 -18.47 -7.12
CA ILE A 229 0.37 -17.54 -6.11
C ILE A 229 1.57 -16.75 -6.65
N ILE A 230 2.51 -17.43 -7.31
CA ILE A 230 3.67 -16.78 -7.94
C ILE A 230 3.22 -15.79 -9.02
N CYS A 231 2.27 -16.15 -9.87
CA CYS A 231 1.73 -15.25 -10.90
C CYS A 231 1.06 -14.01 -10.28
N LEU A 232 0.29 -14.18 -9.19
CA LEU A 232 -0.36 -13.06 -8.51
C LEU A 232 0.67 -12.08 -7.93
N TYR A 233 1.59 -12.55 -7.10
CA TYR A 233 2.63 -11.68 -6.50
C TYR A 233 3.58 -11.10 -7.56
N GLY A 234 3.95 -11.90 -8.56
CA GLY A 234 4.79 -11.45 -9.67
C GLY A 234 4.13 -10.34 -10.49
N SER A 235 2.82 -10.45 -10.77
CA SER A 235 2.07 -9.41 -11.49
C SER A 235 2.01 -8.09 -10.71
N LEU A 236 1.77 -8.14 -9.39
CA LEU A 236 1.77 -6.96 -8.53
C LEU A 236 3.15 -6.30 -8.49
N PHE A 237 4.22 -7.08 -8.40
CA PHE A 237 5.59 -6.57 -8.42
C PHE A 237 5.90 -5.84 -9.74
N ILE A 238 5.54 -6.44 -10.88
CA ILE A 238 5.71 -5.83 -12.21
C ILE A 238 4.92 -4.52 -12.32
N LEU A 239 3.68 -4.49 -11.83
CA LEU A 239 2.85 -3.28 -11.86
C LEU A 239 3.44 -2.14 -11.02
N ILE A 240 3.92 -2.44 -9.81
CA ILE A 240 4.59 -1.46 -8.95
C ILE A 240 5.84 -0.92 -9.65
N PHE A 241 6.65 -1.81 -10.23
CA PHE A 241 7.87 -1.42 -10.95
C PHE A 241 7.57 -0.51 -12.14
N LEU A 242 6.56 -0.85 -12.96
CA LEU A 242 6.12 -0.03 -14.09
C LEU A 242 5.59 1.33 -13.62
N GLU A 243 4.83 1.38 -12.52
CA GLU A 243 4.33 2.64 -11.97
C GLU A 243 5.48 3.57 -11.55
N ILE A 244 6.50 3.02 -10.90
CA ILE A 244 7.70 3.77 -10.50
C ILE A 244 8.42 4.30 -11.75
N MET A 245 8.67 3.46 -12.75
CA MET A 245 9.32 3.88 -13.99
C MET A 245 8.57 5.00 -14.70
N MET A 246 7.24 4.91 -14.81
CA MET A 246 6.43 5.96 -15.43
C MET A 246 6.49 7.30 -14.66
N LYS A 247 6.54 7.25 -13.32
CA LYS A 247 6.69 8.45 -12.49
C LYS A 247 8.07 9.08 -12.67
N THR A 248 9.13 8.28 -12.76
CA THR A 248 10.50 8.78 -13.00
C THR A 248 10.63 9.44 -14.37
N ASN A 249 10.14 8.80 -15.44
CA ASN A 249 10.21 9.38 -16.79
C ASN A 249 9.43 10.69 -16.92
N ARG A 250 8.30 10.85 -16.21
CA ARG A 250 7.57 12.13 -16.18
C ARG A 250 8.37 13.25 -15.53
N ARG A 251 9.19 12.95 -14.52
CA ARG A 251 10.04 13.94 -13.85
C ARG A 251 11.20 14.37 -14.73
N GLU A 252 11.78 13.46 -15.50
CA GLU A 252 12.85 13.78 -16.46
C GLU A 252 12.37 14.61 -17.65
N ALA A 253 11.11 14.42 -18.09
CA ALA A 253 10.54 15.18 -19.21
C ALA A 253 10.14 16.63 -18.88
N ILE A 254 10.12 17.01 -17.60
CA ILE A 254 9.75 18.36 -17.12
C ILE A 254 11.00 19.21 -16.81
N LYS A 255 12.19 18.60 -16.74
CA LYS A 255 13.48 19.30 -16.63
C LYS A 255 14.03 19.62 -18.02
#